data_AF-A0AAP9Y7C3-F1
#
_entry.id   AF-A0AAP9Y7C3-F1
#
_cell.length_a   1.000
_cell.length_b   1.000
_cell.length_c   1.000
_cell.angle_alpha   90.00
_cell.angle_beta   90.00
_cell.angle_gamma   90.00
#
_symmetry.space_group_name_H-M   'P 1'
#
loop_
_entity.id
_entity.type
_entity.pdbx_description
1 polymer ?
#
loop_
_entity_poly.entity_id
_entity_poly.type
_entity_poly.pdbx_seq_one_letter_code
_entity_poly.pdbx_strand_id
1 'polypeptide(L)'
;MANLRFSSEEIRAAIDCLGRGASIGFGLSDPPAQPCCNTYIGRLHRPLEELNKEEDHVRSNISDARQNLRTTIEIFEATEAQISQSLSSLQKS
;
A
#
# COMPACT_ATOMS: atom_id res chain seq x y z
N MET A 1 20.74 -1.24 23.36
CA MET A 1 19.81 -1.87 22.42
C MET A 1 19.36 -0.79 21.47
N ALA A 2 19.56 -0.96 20.16
CA ALA A 2 19.06 0.02 19.19
C ALA A 2 17.54 0.09 19.38
N ASN A 3 17.06 1.25 19.81
CA ASN A 3 15.64 1.47 20.04
C ASN A 3 15.01 1.58 18.66
N LEU A 4 14.60 0.44 18.09
CA LEU A 4 13.80 0.43 16.89
C LEU A 4 12.55 1.23 17.22
N ARG A 5 12.40 2.34 16.51
CA ARG A 5 11.39 3.37 16.82
C ARG A 5 9.96 2.85 16.71
N PHE A 6 9.76 1.67 16.13
CA PHE A 6 8.47 1.02 15.92
C PHE A 6 8.54 -0.46 16.32
N SER A 7 7.52 -0.90 17.03
CA SER A 7 7.25 -2.29 17.39
C SER A 7 6.70 -3.10 16.22
N SER A 8 6.75 -4.42 16.35
CA SER A 8 6.19 -5.34 15.37
C SER A 8 4.70 -5.11 15.09
N GLU A 9 3.96 -4.75 16.14
CA GLU A 9 2.53 -4.44 16.06
C GLU A 9 2.26 -3.14 15.32
N GLU A 10 3.07 -2.10 15.54
CA GLU A 10 2.93 -0.83 14.81
C GLU A 10 3.17 -0.99 13.31
N ILE A 11 4.14 -1.82 12.92
CA ILE A 11 4.41 -2.13 11.50
C ILE A 11 3.24 -2.91 10.88
N ARG A 12 2.69 -3.91 11.59
CA ARG A 12 1.48 -4.63 11.15
C ARG A 12 0.29 -3.70 11.00
N ALA A 13 0.06 -2.82 11.96
CA ALA A 13 -0.99 -1.82 11.91
C ALA A 13 -0.82 -0.87 10.71
N ALA A 14 0.40 -0.46 10.39
CA ALA A 14 0.68 0.35 9.21
C ALA A 14 0.38 -0.39 7.90
N ILE A 15 0.74 -1.67 7.79
CA ILE A 15 0.41 -2.52 6.62
C ILE A 15 -1.11 -2.60 6.41
N ASP A 16 -1.87 -2.76 7.50
CA ASP A 16 -3.32 -2.85 7.47
C ASP A 16 -3.96 -1.49 7.14
N CYS A 17 -3.45 -0.40 7.71
CA CYS A 17 -3.88 0.95 7.37
C CYS A 17 -3.69 1.26 5.88
N LEU A 18 -2.53 0.91 5.32
CA LEU A 18 -2.26 1.03 3.89
C LEU A 18 -3.20 0.15 3.06
N GLY A 19 -3.51 -1.06 3.53
CA GLY A 19 -4.45 -1.97 2.86
C GLY A 19 -5.91 -1.49 2.85
N ARG A 20 -6.30 -0.68 3.83
CA ARG A 20 -7.62 -0.03 3.91
C ARG A 20 -7.70 1.28 3.15
N GLY A 21 -6.62 1.72 2.49
CA GLY A 21 -6.61 2.93 1.67
C GLY A 21 -7.81 2.93 0.71
N ALA A 22 -8.56 4.03 0.69
CA ALA A 22 -9.72 4.15 -0.17
C ALA A 22 -9.27 4.26 -1.64
N SER A 23 -9.77 3.37 -2.49
CA SER A 23 -9.72 3.48 -3.96
C SER A 23 -10.96 4.25 -4.41
N ILE A 24 -10.77 5.20 -5.32
CA ILE A 24 -11.83 6.04 -5.89
C ILE A 24 -11.71 5.93 -7.41
N GLY A 25 -12.51 5.05 -8.00
CA GLY A 25 -12.61 4.94 -9.45
C GLY A 25 -13.50 6.03 -10.02
N PHE A 26 -13.05 6.68 -11.10
CA PHE A 26 -13.84 7.66 -11.83
C PHE A 26 -14.42 7.04 -13.11
N GLY A 27 -15.73 7.21 -13.29
CA GLY A 27 -16.46 6.74 -14.47
C GLY A 27 -17.24 7.87 -15.12
N LEU A 28 -17.30 7.87 -16.46
CA LEU A 28 -18.24 8.70 -17.22
C LEU A 28 -19.38 7.80 -17.69
N SER A 29 -20.61 8.26 -17.49
CA SER A 29 -21.77 7.63 -18.12
C SER A 29 -21.82 7.99 -19.61
N ASP A 30 -22.42 7.11 -20.40
CA ASP A 30 -22.60 7.38 -21.83
C ASP A 30 -23.38 8.68 -22.04
N PRO A 31 -22.90 9.57 -22.93
CA PRO A 31 -23.63 10.79 -23.25
C PRO A 31 -24.97 10.45 -23.91
N PRO A 32 -26.04 11.20 -23.61
CA PRO A 32 -27.27 11.08 -24.36
C PRO A 32 -27.04 11.47 -25.83
N ALA A 33 -27.92 11.00 -26.74
CA ALA A 33 -27.69 11.01 -28.19
C ALA A 33 -27.54 12.40 -28.84
N GLN A 34 -27.67 13.50 -28.07
CA GLN A 34 -27.44 14.85 -28.59
C GLN A 34 -25.96 15.02 -28.98
N PRO A 35 -25.66 15.56 -30.18
CA PRO A 35 -24.28 15.76 -30.65
C PRO A 35 -23.43 16.66 -29.74
N CYS A 36 -24.04 17.66 -29.10
CA CYS A 36 -23.35 18.52 -28.13
C CYS A 36 -22.92 17.72 -26.88
N CYS A 37 -23.79 16.87 -26.34
CA CYS A 37 -23.49 16.03 -25.18
C CYS A 37 -22.33 15.07 -25.47
N ASN A 38 -22.35 14.42 -26.63
CA ASN A 38 -21.24 13.57 -27.09
C ASN A 38 -19.91 14.34 -27.16
N THR A 39 -19.93 15.55 -27.70
CA THR A 39 -18.72 16.38 -27.84
C THR A 39 -18.17 16.81 -26.48
N TYR A 40 -19.03 17.28 -25.56
CA TYR A 40 -18.59 17.78 -24.27
C TYR A 40 -18.19 16.65 -23.30
N ILE A 41 -18.90 15.53 -23.28
CA ILE A 41 -18.54 14.35 -22.46
C ILE A 41 -17.33 13.63 -23.06
N GLY A 42 -17.22 13.57 -24.39
CA GLY A 42 -16.04 13.01 -25.06
C GLY A 42 -14.73 13.72 -24.68
N ARG A 43 -14.77 15.04 -24.41
CA ARG A 43 -13.60 15.80 -23.94
C ARG A 43 -13.12 15.37 -22.55
N LEU A 44 -13.99 14.77 -21.74
CA LEU A 44 -13.66 14.33 -20.38
C LEU A 44 -13.03 12.93 -20.35
N HIS A 45 -13.14 12.14 -21.42
CA HIS A 45 -12.58 10.78 -21.47
C HIS A 45 -11.07 10.77 -21.24
N ARG A 46 -10.31 11.61 -21.95
CA ARG A 46 -8.85 11.64 -21.80
C ARG A 46 -8.40 12.05 -20.38
N PRO A 47 -8.91 13.16 -19.79
CA PRO A 47 -8.62 13.47 -18.39
C PRO A 47 -9.02 12.36 -17.41
N LEU A 48 -10.14 11.68 -17.65
CA LEU A 48 -10.59 10.56 -16.81
C LEU A 48 -9.63 9.36 -16.89
N GLU A 49 -9.17 9.01 -18.09
CA GLU A 49 -8.17 7.96 -18.29
C GLU A 49 -6.85 8.31 -17.61
N GLU A 50 -6.43 9.57 -17.64
CA GLU A 50 -5.24 10.06 -16.94
C GLU A 50 -5.41 9.89 -15.42
N LEU A 51 -6.55 10.31 -14.85
CA LEU A 51 -6.84 10.14 -13.42
C LEU A 51 -6.87 8.67 -12.99
N ASN A 52 -7.51 7.79 -13.79
CA ASN A 52 -7.56 6.36 -13.49
C ASN A 52 -6.16 5.72 -13.54
N LYS A 53 -5.28 6.16 -14.46
CA LYS A 53 -3.87 5.71 -14.50
C LYS A 53 -3.10 6.19 -13.27
N GLU A 54 -3.31 7.43 -12.82
CA GLU A 54 -2.70 7.93 -11.59
C GLU A 54 -3.16 7.14 -10.36
N GLU A 55 -4.45 6.81 -10.28
CA GLU A 55 -5.00 5.94 -9.24
C GLU A 55 -4.30 4.56 -9.24
N ASP A 56 -4.14 3.95 -10.42
CA ASP A 56 -3.43 2.69 -10.57
C ASP A 56 -1.97 2.77 -10.10
N HIS A 57 -1.27 3.86 -10.41
CA HIS A 57 0.08 4.11 -9.93
C HIS A 57 0.15 4.23 -8.41
N VAL A 58 -0.78 4.98 -7.79
CA VAL A 58 -0.85 5.10 -6.32
C VAL A 58 -1.13 3.75 -5.68
N ARG A 59 -2.06 2.96 -6.26
CA ARG A 59 -2.38 1.61 -5.79
C ARG A 59 -1.17 0.68 -5.85
N SER A 60 -0.37 0.76 -6.91
CA SER A 60 0.90 0.02 -7.02
C SER A 60 1.87 0.44 -5.91
N ASN A 61 2.09 1.74 -5.71
CA ASN A 61 2.99 2.25 -4.67
C ASN A 61 2.56 1.81 -3.26
N ILE A 62 1.26 1.80 -2.97
CA ILE A 62 0.71 1.28 -1.71
C ILE A 62 1.02 -0.21 -1.56
N SER A 63 0.85 -1.00 -2.62
CA SER A 63 1.18 -2.43 -2.62
C SER A 63 2.67 -2.66 -2.32
N ASP A 64 3.55 -1.93 -2.99
CA ASP A 64 5.00 -2.02 -2.81
C ASP A 64 5.41 -1.61 -1.40
N ALA A 65 4.86 -0.52 -0.87
CA ALA A 65 5.09 -0.09 0.51
C ALA A 65 4.67 -1.16 1.53
N ARG A 66 3.50 -1.79 1.34
CA ARG A 66 3.04 -2.90 2.19
C ARG A 66 3.99 -4.09 2.12
N GLN A 67 4.48 -4.44 0.93
CA GLN A 67 5.41 -5.54 0.78
C GLN A 67 6.75 -5.25 1.47
N ASN A 68 7.28 -4.04 1.34
CA ASN A 68 8.51 -3.63 2.02
C ASN A 68 8.37 -3.69 3.54
N LEU A 69 7.22 -3.27 4.08
CA LEU A 69 6.94 -3.38 5.52
C LEU A 69 6.81 -4.84 5.97
N ARG A 70 6.21 -5.73 5.16
CA ARG A 70 6.16 -7.17 5.44
C ARG A 70 7.55 -7.80 5.51
N THR A 71 8.39 -7.56 4.51
CA THR A 71 9.76 -8.05 4.50
C THR A 71 10.54 -7.52 5.71
N THR A 72 10.34 -6.25 6.07
CA THR A 72 10.98 -5.62 7.23
C THR A 72 10.60 -6.35 8.52
N ILE A 73 9.30 -6.66 8.71
CA ILE A 73 8.87 -7.35 9.93
C ILE A 73 9.36 -8.79 10.00
N GLU A 74 9.37 -9.52 8.88
CA GLU A 74 9.89 -10.89 8.82
C GLU A 74 11.37 -10.95 9.22
N ILE A 75 12.19 -10.03 8.71
CA ILE A 75 13.61 -9.93 9.07
C ILE A 75 13.77 -9.59 10.54
N PHE A 76 12.96 -8.66 11.04
CA PHE A 76 13.02 -8.24 12.44
C PHE A 76 12.71 -9.40 13.39
N GLU A 77 11.60 -10.09 13.18
CA GLU A 77 11.16 -11.21 14.02
C GLU A 77 12.14 -12.39 13.96
N ALA A 78 12.71 -12.68 12.78
CA ALA A 78 13.75 -13.68 12.64
C ALA A 78 15.03 -13.30 13.43
N THR A 79 15.40 -12.03 13.41
CA THR A 79 16.57 -11.52 14.16
C THR A 79 16.34 -11.60 15.67
N GLU A 80 15.15 -11.19 16.15
CA GLU A 80 14.79 -11.31 17.56
C GLU A 80 14.83 -12.77 18.04
N ALA A 81 14.30 -13.70 17.23
CA ALA A 81 14.34 -15.13 17.53
C ALA A 81 15.77 -15.66 17.64
N GLN A 82 16.67 -15.28 16.72
CA GLN A 82 18.08 -15.68 16.74
C GLN A 82 18.83 -15.13 17.96
N ILE A 83 18.57 -13.88 18.34
CA ILE A 83 19.15 -13.26 19.54
C ILE A 83 18.67 -14.00 20.79
N SER A 84 17.36 -14.25 20.90
CA SER A 84 16.76 -14.98 22.02
C SER A 84 17.34 -16.39 22.18
N GLN A 85 17.52 -17.10 21.05
CA GLN A 85 18.14 -18.42 21.03
C GLN A 85 19.61 -18.38 21.49
N SER A 86 20.37 -17.39 21.03
CA SER A 86 21.79 -17.20 21.42
C SER A 86 21.94 -16.82 22.90
N LEU A 87 21.04 -16.01 23.44
CA LEU A 87 21.03 -15.70 24.86
C LEU A 87 20.68 -16.92 25.71
N SER A 88 19.69 -17.71 25.26
CA SER A 88 19.28 -18.94 25.94
C SER A 88 20.37 -20.01 25.95
N SER A 89 21.21 -20.08 24.90
CA SER A 89 22.35 -21.00 24.87
C SER A 89 23.47 -20.56 25.81
N LEU A 90 23.74 -19.25 25.88
CA LEU A 90 24.72 -18.70 26.83
C LEU A 90 24.30 -18.90 28.29
N GLN A 91 23.01 -18.80 28.62
CA GLN A 91 22.49 -19.03 29.98
C GLN A 91 22.56 -20.50 30.44
N LYS A 92 22.72 -21.43 29.51
CA LYS A 92 22.87 -22.87 29.79
C LYS A 92 24.33 -23.30 29.92
N SER A 93 25.27 -22.41 29.62
CA SER A 93 26.71 -22.56 29.82
C SER A 93 27.12 -22.10 31.21
#